data_AF-A0A9E5KKM7-F1
#
_entry.id   AF-A0A9E5KKM7-F1
#
_cell.length_a   1.000
_cell.length_b   1.000
_cell.length_c   1.000
_cell.angle_alpha   90.00
_cell.angle_beta   90.00
_cell.angle_gamma   90.00
#
_symmetry.space_group_name_H-M   'P 1'
#
loop_
_entity.id
_entity.type
_entity.pdbx_description
1 polymer ?
#
loop_
_entity_poly.entity_id
_entity_poly.type
_entity_poly.pdbx_seq_one_letter_code
_entity_poly.pdbx_strand_id
1 'polypeptide(L)'
;MRAAPHVELVISSTWRCKRSLDELKALFTADVAARVIGTTPQYAQLEDVPDALVGYEREAECRNWLRQHGRTTQEWLAVDDRSWNFRPFNPHVFLVDGDVGLDAGAAAKLAARVHGSVA
;
A
#
# COMPACT_ATOMS: atom_id res chain seq x y z
N MET A 1 4.01 -12.23 1.34
CA MET A 1 4.80 -11.42 0.38
C MET A 1 5.93 -12.17 -0.33
N ARG A 2 6.72 -13.04 0.33
CA ARG A 2 7.75 -13.85 -0.39
C ARG A 2 7.15 -14.85 -1.39
N ALA A 3 5.94 -15.33 -1.11
CA ALA A 3 5.18 -16.19 -2.02
C ALA A 3 4.74 -15.51 -3.34
N ALA A 4 4.82 -14.18 -3.42
CA ALA A 4 4.49 -13.39 -4.61
C ALA A 4 5.70 -12.50 -4.98
N PRO A 5 6.79 -13.07 -5.51
CA PRO A 5 8.04 -12.34 -5.76
C PRO A 5 7.93 -11.29 -6.87
N HIS A 6 6.94 -11.41 -7.75
CA HIS A 6 6.69 -10.49 -8.86
C HIS A 6 5.99 -9.17 -8.45
N VAL A 7 5.52 -9.08 -7.19
CA VAL A 7 4.83 -7.89 -6.69
C VAL A 7 5.84 -6.83 -6.26
N GLU A 8 5.70 -5.63 -6.84
CA GLU A 8 6.39 -4.42 -6.41
C GLU A 8 5.70 -3.81 -5.17
N LEU A 9 6.47 -3.16 -4.32
CA LEU A 9 6.01 -2.63 -3.03
C LEU A 9 6.18 -1.11 -2.98
N VAL A 10 5.17 -0.42 -2.46
CA VAL A 10 5.21 1.02 -2.17
C VAL A 10 4.84 1.23 -0.71
N ILE A 11 5.64 2.02 0.00
CA ILE A 11 5.41 2.27 1.43
C ILE A 11 4.53 3.51 1.61
N SER A 12 3.41 3.33 2.29
CA SER A 12 2.48 4.40 2.65
C SER A 12 2.39 4.67 4.16
N SER A 13 3.23 4.00 4.96
CA SER A 13 3.34 4.22 6.41
C SER A 13 3.70 5.67 6.74
N THR A 14 3.30 6.15 7.92
CA THR A 14 3.69 7.46 8.47
C THR A 14 5.20 7.59 8.70
N TRP A 15 5.93 6.47 8.73
CA TRP A 15 7.38 6.48 8.87
C TRP A 15 8.07 7.19 7.71
N ARG A 16 7.46 7.21 6.51
CA ARG A 16 7.96 7.95 5.34
C ARG A 16 8.03 9.45 5.55
N CYS A 17 7.30 10.00 6.53
CA CYS A 17 7.34 11.42 6.85
C CYS A 17 8.63 11.81 7.59
N LYS A 18 9.37 10.84 8.13
CA LYS A 18 10.55 11.07 8.99
C LYS A 18 11.78 10.29 8.54
N ARG A 19 11.65 9.43 7.52
CA ARG A 19 12.71 8.54 7.04
C ARG A 19 12.78 8.61 5.52
N SER A 20 14.01 8.63 5.01
CA SER A 20 14.31 8.44 3.60
C SER A 20 13.88 7.05 3.13
N LEU A 21 13.78 6.88 1.81
CA LEU A 21 13.47 5.58 1.21
C LEU A 21 14.49 4.51 1.61
N ASP A 22 15.78 4.84 1.67
CA ASP A 22 16.83 3.89 2.03
C ASP A 22 16.74 3.46 3.50
N GLU A 23 16.44 4.38 4.42
CA GLU A 23 16.20 4.07 5.83
C GLU A 23 14.96 3.18 6.03
N LEU A 24 13.94 3.35 5.19
CA LEU A 24 12.76 2.47 5.20
C LEU A 24 13.11 1.08 4.63
N LYS A 25 13.84 1.02 3.53
CA LYS A 25 14.29 -0.24 2.91
C LYS A 25 15.17 -1.06 3.86
N ALA A 26 15.99 -0.41 4.68
CA ALA A 26 16.84 -1.05 5.68
C ALA A 26 16.06 -1.81 6.78
N LEU A 27 14.75 -1.58 6.92
CA LEU A 27 13.90 -2.30 7.88
C LEU A 27 13.47 -3.69 7.38
N PHE A 28 13.70 -3.97 6.10
CA PHE A 28 13.31 -5.20 5.45
C PHE A 28 14.52 -6.08 5.16
N THR A 29 14.29 -7.38 5.04
CA THR A 29 15.29 -8.29 4.47
C THR A 29 15.58 -7.91 3.01
N ALA A 30 16.80 -8.20 2.53
CA ALA A 30 17.27 -7.76 1.21
C ALA A 30 16.31 -8.12 0.06
N ASP A 31 15.70 -9.31 0.10
CA ASP A 31 14.74 -9.80 -0.91
C ASP A 31 13.42 -9.00 -0.94
N VAL A 32 13.01 -8.43 0.19
CA VAL A 32 11.82 -7.57 0.28
C VAL A 32 12.20 -6.13 -0.03
N ALA A 33 13.32 -5.65 0.51
CA ALA A 33 13.84 -4.31 0.26
C ALA A 33 14.07 -4.05 -1.24
N ALA A 34 14.58 -5.03 -1.98
CA ALA A 34 14.79 -4.94 -3.43
C ALA A 34 13.50 -4.72 -4.22
N ARG A 35 12.34 -5.07 -3.65
CA ARG A 35 11.02 -4.89 -4.29
C ARG A 35 10.32 -3.60 -3.90
N VAL A 36 10.86 -2.85 -2.93
CA VAL A 36 10.32 -1.53 -2.57
C VAL A 36 10.78 -0.51 -3.61
N ILE A 37 9.84 -0.07 -4.43
CA ILE A 37 10.07 0.85 -5.55
C ILE A 37 9.83 2.32 -5.19
N GLY A 38 9.30 2.61 -4.00
CA GLY A 38 9.13 3.98 -3.52
C GLY A 38 8.19 4.13 -2.34
N THR A 39 7.75 5.38 -2.13
CA THR A 39 6.79 5.76 -1.09
C THR A 39 5.64 6.55 -1.71
N THR A 40 4.45 6.50 -1.10
CA THR A 40 3.37 7.43 -1.50
C THR A 40 3.70 8.86 -1.07
N PRO A 41 3.25 9.90 -1.80
CA PRO A 41 3.26 11.28 -1.30
C PRO A 41 2.41 11.41 -0.03
N GLN A 42 2.58 12.49 0.73
CA GLN A 42 1.69 12.80 1.86
C GLN A 42 0.40 13.42 1.36
N TYR A 43 -0.73 13.10 2.00
CA TYR A 43 -2.04 13.66 1.64
C TYR A 43 -2.03 15.20 1.53
N ALA A 44 -1.34 15.87 2.47
CA ALA A 44 -1.21 17.33 2.50
C ALA A 44 -0.40 17.91 1.31
N GLN A 45 0.32 17.09 0.55
CA GLN A 45 1.10 17.49 -0.62
C GLN A 45 0.34 17.20 -1.93
N LEU A 46 -0.86 16.64 -1.86
CA LEU A 46 -1.61 16.28 -3.05
C LEU A 46 -2.31 17.50 -3.63
N GLU A 47 -2.10 17.72 -4.92
CA GLU A 47 -2.86 18.65 -5.75
C GLU A 47 -3.99 17.90 -6.47
N ASP A 48 -5.12 18.59 -6.66
CA ASP A 48 -6.31 18.09 -7.37
C ASP A 48 -6.83 16.75 -6.82
N VAL A 49 -6.99 16.65 -5.50
CA VAL A 49 -7.65 15.50 -4.87
C VAL A 49 -9.13 15.51 -5.26
N PRO A 50 -9.65 14.46 -5.92
CA PRO A 50 -11.07 14.37 -6.23
C PRO A 50 -11.93 14.46 -4.98
N ASP A 51 -13.05 15.19 -5.03
CA ASP A 51 -13.99 15.34 -3.91
C ASP A 51 -14.40 14.01 -3.27
N ALA A 52 -14.57 12.97 -4.09
CA ALA A 52 -14.92 11.63 -3.64
C ALA A 52 -13.87 10.97 -2.75
N LEU A 53 -12.62 11.46 -2.74
CA LEU A 53 -11.50 10.97 -1.94
C LEU A 53 -11.20 11.87 -0.73
N VAL A 54 -11.89 12.99 -0.58
CA VAL A 54 -11.75 13.85 0.60
C VAL A 54 -12.20 13.08 1.84
N GLY A 55 -11.31 13.01 2.84
CA GLY A 55 -11.51 12.21 4.06
C GLY A 55 -11.02 10.76 3.97
N TYR A 56 -10.55 10.31 2.80
CA TYR A 56 -10.00 8.97 2.57
C TYR A 56 -8.52 9.06 2.19
N GLU A 57 -7.72 9.56 3.14
CA GLU A 57 -6.38 10.05 2.88
C GLU A 57 -5.46 9.01 2.23
N ARG A 58 -5.43 7.79 2.78
CA ARG A 58 -4.54 6.74 2.27
C ARG A 58 -4.93 6.27 0.88
N GLU A 59 -6.24 6.20 0.58
CA GLU A 59 -6.70 5.90 -0.76
C GLU A 59 -6.27 6.98 -1.76
N ALA A 60 -6.38 8.26 -1.39
CA ALA A 60 -5.94 9.37 -2.21
C ALA A 60 -4.42 9.34 -2.48
N GLU A 61 -3.62 9.07 -1.45
CA GLU A 61 -2.16 8.91 -1.57
C GLU A 61 -1.78 7.78 -2.54
N CYS A 62 -2.40 6.61 -2.41
CA CYS A 62 -2.14 5.46 -3.29
C CYS A 62 -2.54 5.77 -4.74
N ARG A 63 -3.73 6.32 -4.96
CA ARG A 63 -4.22 6.68 -6.31
C ARG A 63 -3.37 7.77 -6.96
N ASN A 64 -2.93 8.75 -6.18
CA ASN A 64 -2.05 9.80 -6.67
C ASN A 64 -0.68 9.23 -7.06
N TRP A 65 -0.10 8.34 -6.25
CA TRP A 65 1.14 7.64 -6.60
C TRP A 65 1.01 6.87 -7.93
N LEU A 66 -0.08 6.10 -8.11
CA LEU A 66 -0.34 5.38 -9.37
C LEU A 66 -0.43 6.34 -10.56
N ARG A 67 -1.12 7.49 -10.40
CA ARG A 67 -1.22 8.53 -11.43
C ARG A 67 0.15 9.08 -11.83
N GLN A 68 0.95 9.49 -10.85
CA GLN A 68 2.28 10.06 -11.09
C GLN A 68 3.24 9.10 -11.82
N HIS A 69 3.04 7.79 -11.65
CA HIS A 69 3.88 6.76 -12.24
C HIS A 69 3.28 6.14 -13.51
N GLY A 70 2.19 6.69 -14.06
CA GLY A 70 1.55 6.16 -15.27
C GLY A 70 0.92 4.77 -15.09
N ARG A 71 0.51 4.43 -13.86
CA ARG A 71 0.02 3.11 -13.44
C ARG A 71 -1.44 3.12 -13.02
N THR A 72 -2.25 4.03 -13.55
CA THR A 72 -3.66 4.17 -13.17
C THR A 72 -4.51 2.93 -13.45
N THR A 73 -4.12 2.11 -14.42
CA THR A 73 -4.79 0.84 -14.77
C THR A 73 -4.15 -0.38 -14.12
N GLN A 74 -3.05 -0.21 -13.38
CA GLN A 74 -2.34 -1.31 -12.73
C GLN A 74 -3.17 -1.80 -11.53
N GLU A 75 -3.30 -3.12 -11.40
CA GLU A 75 -3.89 -3.70 -10.20
C GLU A 75 -3.04 -3.39 -8.97
N TRP A 76 -3.70 -3.03 -7.88
CA TRP A 76 -3.04 -2.71 -6.62
C TRP A 76 -3.92 -3.10 -5.43
N LEU A 77 -3.25 -3.31 -4.30
CA LEU A 77 -3.86 -3.66 -3.03
C LEU A 77 -3.05 -3.02 -1.90
N ALA A 78 -3.70 -2.18 -1.09
CA ALA A 78 -3.14 -1.70 0.17
C ALA A 78 -3.29 -2.76 1.25
N VAL A 79 -2.27 -2.90 2.09
CA VAL A 79 -2.32 -3.66 3.35
C VAL A 79 -2.27 -2.62 4.47
N ASP A 80 -3.35 -2.47 5.22
CA ASP A 80 -3.50 -1.37 6.19
C ASP A 80 -4.41 -1.80 7.35
N ASP A 81 -4.24 -1.20 8.52
CA ASP A 81 -5.02 -1.47 9.73
C ASP A 81 -6.17 -0.47 9.94
N ARG A 82 -6.22 0.62 9.16
CA ARG A 82 -7.17 1.72 9.34
C ARG A 82 -8.17 1.80 8.20
N SER A 83 -9.30 1.12 8.38
CA SER A 83 -10.38 1.09 7.40
C SER A 83 -10.90 2.48 7.00
N TRP A 84 -10.94 3.45 7.93
CA TRP A 84 -11.44 4.80 7.68
C TRP A 84 -10.55 5.65 6.75
N ASN A 85 -9.35 5.21 6.41
CA ASN A 85 -8.52 5.88 5.42
C ASN A 85 -8.90 5.55 3.97
N PHE A 86 -9.89 4.68 3.78
CA PHE A 86 -10.37 4.21 2.48
C PHE A 86 -11.89 4.37 2.40
N ARG A 87 -12.41 4.53 1.18
CA ARG A 87 -13.86 4.58 0.98
C ARG A 87 -14.53 3.29 1.47
N PRO A 88 -15.79 3.36 1.94
CA PRO A 88 -16.57 2.17 2.26
C PRO A 88 -16.54 1.15 1.12
N PHE A 89 -16.33 -0.12 1.48
CA PHE A 89 -16.30 -1.25 0.55
C PHE A 89 -15.20 -1.17 -0.55
N ASN A 90 -14.13 -0.41 -0.33
CA ASN A 90 -13.04 -0.33 -1.29
C ASN A 90 -12.38 -1.72 -1.51
N PRO A 91 -12.40 -2.28 -2.74
CA PRO A 91 -11.86 -3.62 -3.01
C PRO A 91 -10.33 -3.68 -3.01
N HIS A 92 -9.66 -2.52 -2.98
CA HIS A 92 -8.21 -2.36 -2.99
C HIS A 92 -7.60 -2.25 -1.58
N VAL A 93 -8.35 -2.52 -0.51
CA VAL A 93 -7.78 -2.61 0.84
C VAL A 93 -7.92 -4.03 1.40
N PHE A 94 -6.80 -4.57 1.85
CA PHE A 94 -6.72 -5.76 2.67
C PHE A 94 -6.46 -5.30 4.11
N LEU A 95 -7.46 -5.44 4.96
CA LEU A 95 -7.35 -5.02 6.35
C LEU A 95 -6.57 -6.03 7.17
N VAL A 96 -5.59 -5.52 7.93
CA VAL A 96 -4.89 -6.27 8.98
C VAL A 96 -5.32 -5.75 10.34
N ASP A 97 -5.08 -6.56 11.37
CA ASP A 97 -5.24 -6.14 12.75
C ASP A 97 -4.09 -5.20 13.14
N GLY A 98 -4.39 -4.08 13.79
CA GLY A 98 -3.37 -3.07 14.14
C GLY A 98 -2.47 -3.47 15.31
N ASP A 99 -2.91 -4.38 16.18
CA ASP A 99 -2.17 -4.85 17.35
C ASP A 99 -1.17 -5.96 16.99
N VAL A 100 -1.55 -6.84 16.05
CA VAL A 100 -0.70 -7.97 15.62
C VAL A 100 -0.09 -7.81 14.22
N GLY A 101 -0.65 -6.95 13.39
CA GLY A 101 -0.19 -6.71 12.02
C GLY A 101 -0.42 -7.89 11.08
N LEU A 102 0.53 -8.09 10.15
CA LEU A 102 0.49 -9.17 9.17
C LEU A 102 1.02 -10.48 9.78
N ASP A 103 0.20 -11.14 10.58
CA ASP A 103 0.50 -12.46 11.13
C ASP A 103 0.48 -13.57 10.05
N ALA A 104 0.75 -14.83 10.45
CA ALA A 104 0.78 -15.96 9.54
C ALA A 104 -0.59 -16.23 8.86
N GLY A 105 -1.70 -16.04 9.58
CA GLY A 105 -3.05 -16.25 9.05
C GLY A 105 -3.45 -15.17 8.05
N ALA A 106 -3.21 -13.90 8.39
CA ALA A 106 -3.39 -12.77 7.50
C ALA A 106 -2.49 -12.87 6.26
N ALA A 107 -1.23 -13.31 6.42
CA ALA A 107 -0.32 -13.52 5.31
C ALA A 107 -0.82 -14.59 4.33
N ALA A 108 -1.43 -15.69 4.82
CA ALA A 108 -2.02 -16.72 3.98
C ALA A 108 -3.22 -16.18 3.17
N LYS A 109 -4.10 -15.41 3.82
CA LYS A 109 -5.25 -14.76 3.16
C LYS A 109 -4.81 -13.73 2.12
N LEU A 110 -3.80 -12.92 2.45
CA LEU A 110 -3.23 -11.95 1.53
C LEU A 110 -2.60 -12.65 0.31
N ALA A 111 -1.87 -13.74 0.51
CA ALA A 111 -1.30 -14.52 -0.59
C ALA A 111 -2.39 -15.08 -1.51
N ALA A 112 -3.49 -15.60 -0.95
CA ALA A 112 -4.64 -16.04 -1.74
C ALA A 112 -5.28 -14.89 -2.54
N ARG A 113 -5.39 -13.68 -1.94
CA ARG A 113 -5.91 -12.49 -2.62
C ARG A 113 -5.04 -12.04 -3.79
N VAL A 114 -3.72 -12.04 -3.61
CA VAL A 114 -2.76 -11.63 -4.65
C VAL A 114 -2.70 -12.64 -5.80
N HIS A 115 -2.82 -13.94 -5.52
CA HIS A 115 -2.79 -14.98 -6.56
C HIS A 115 -4.16 -15.21 -7.22
N GLY A 116 -5.26 -14.96 -6.51
CA GLY A 116 -6.63 -15.18 -6.99
C GLY A 116 -7.17 -14.08 -7.90
N SER A 117 -6.41 -13.01 -8.16
CA SER A 117 -6.75 -11.97 -9.15
C SER A 117 -6.47 -12.37 -10.60
N VAL A 118 -6.06 -13.62 -10.85
CA VAL A 118 -5.99 -14.19 -12.21
C VAL A 118 -7.22 -15.07 -12.43
N ALA A 119 -8.34 -14.46 -12.82
CA ALA A 119 -9.49 -15.15 -13.40
C ALA A 119 -10.21 -14.23 -14.38
#